data_AF-A0A8T3SW52-F1
#
_entry.id   AF-A0A8T3SW52-F1
#
_cell.length_a   1.000
_cell.length_b   1.000
_cell.length_c   1.000
_cell.angle_alpha   90.00
_cell.angle_beta   90.00
_cell.angle_gamma   90.00
#
_symmetry.space_group_name_H-M   'P 1'
#
loop_
_entity.id
_entity.type
_entity.pdbx_description
1 polymer ?
#
loop_
_entity_poly.entity_id
_entity_poly.type
_entity_poly.pdbx_seq_one_letter_code
_entity_poly.pdbx_strand_id
1 'polypeptide(L)' 'MIKAAIVGATGYTGAELMRLLLPHPQVTLVTVTSRSAAGKRVG' A
#
# COMPACT_ATOMS: atom_id res chain seq x y z
N MET A 1 14.01 10.08 -1.41
CA MET A 1 13.16 8.88 -1.57
C MET A 1 12.44 8.66 -0.26
N ILE A 2 11.12 8.82 -0.26
CA ILE A 2 10.24 8.72 0.91
C ILE A 2 9.80 7.26 1.06
N LYS A 3 9.99 6.68 2.24
CA LYS A 3 9.50 5.33 2.56
C LYS A 3 8.07 5.44 3.11
N ALA A 4 7.14 4.74 2.50
CA ALA A 4 5.72 4.79 2.87
C ALA A 4 5.16 3.42 3.26
N ALA A 5 4.24 3.43 4.23
CA ALA A 5 3.49 2.27 4.67
C ALA A 5 1.98 2.56 4.56
N ILE A 6 1.17 1.60 4.11
CA ILE A 6 -0.30 1.73 4.07
C ILE A 6 -0.92 0.79 5.11
N VAL A 7 -1.68 1.35 6.05
CA VAL A 7 -2.51 0.59 6.99
C VAL A 7 -3.95 0.60 6.48
N GLY A 8 -4.52 -0.59 6.26
CA GLY A 8 -5.85 -0.74 5.65
C GLY A 8 -5.83 -0.80 4.13
N ALA A 9 -4.79 -1.39 3.54
CA ALA A 9 -4.59 -1.43 2.08
C ALA A 9 -5.71 -2.13 1.29
N THR A 10 -6.53 -2.96 1.94
CA THR A 10 -7.69 -3.63 1.30
C THR A 10 -8.94 -2.75 1.22
N GLY A 11 -8.98 -1.60 1.88
CA GLY A 11 -10.07 -0.63 1.71
C GLY A 11 -9.91 0.14 0.40
N TYR A 12 -11.00 0.70 -0.13
CA TYR A 12 -10.97 1.45 -1.39
C TYR A 12 -9.93 2.59 -1.39
N THR A 13 -9.86 3.35 -0.30
CA THR A 13 -8.86 4.42 -0.15
C THR A 13 -7.44 3.87 -0.11
N GLY A 14 -7.21 2.73 0.55
CA GLY A 14 -5.91 2.08 0.61
C GLY A 14 -5.45 1.56 -0.75
N ALA A 15 -6.37 0.99 -1.52
CA ALA A 15 -6.12 0.52 -2.87
C ALA A 15 -5.80 1.67 -3.84
N GLU A 16 -6.56 2.77 -3.80
CA GLU A 16 -6.28 3.94 -4.63
C GLU A 16 -4.98 4.64 -4.24
N LEU A 17 -4.70 4.74 -2.94
CA LEU A 17 -3.41 5.26 -2.47
C LEU A 17 -2.25 4.40 -2.99
N MET A 18 -2.38 3.07 -2.94
CA MET A 18 -1.39 2.16 -3.51
C MET A 18 -1.23 2.36 -5.03
N ARG A 19 -2.33 2.48 -5.77
CA ARG A 19 -2.33 2.75 -7.23
C ARG A 19 -1.57 4.04 -7.58
N LEU A 20 -1.70 5.09 -6.76
CA LEU A 20 -1.02 6.37 -6.96
C LEU A 20 0.47 6.32 -6.54
N LEU A 21 0.79 5.63 -5.45
CA LEU A 21 2.15 5.61 -4.89
C LEU A 21 3.09 4.62 -5.59
N LEU A 22 2.58 3.51 -6.14
CA LEU A 22 3.38 2.51 -6.87
C LEU A 22 4.21 3.10 -8.02
N PRO A 23 3.66 3.95 -8.91
CA PRO A 23 4.44 4.57 -9.99
C PRO A 23 5.17 5.85 -9.57
N HIS A 24 5.05 6.32 -8.32
CA HIS A 24 5.54 7.63 -7.93
C HIS A 24 7.07 7.65 -7.76
N PRO A 25 7.82 8.49 -8.50
CA PRO A 25 9.29 8.36 -8.63
C PRO A 25 10.06 8.65 -7.33
N GLN A 26 9.44 9.35 -6.39
CA GLN A 26 10.07 9.71 -5.12
C GLN A 26 9.58 8.88 -3.93
N VAL A 27 8.65 7.93 -4.13
CA VAL A 27 8.07 7.13 -3.05
C VAL A 27 8.41 5.66 -3.25
N THR A 28 8.66 4.98 -2.14
CA THR A 28 8.84 3.53 -2.11
C THR A 28 7.91 2.96 -1.08
N LEU A 29 6.98 2.14 -1.54
CA LEU A 29 6.05 1.43 -0.67
C LEU A 29 6.80 0.26 -0.02
N VAL A 30 7.09 0.40 1.28
CA VAL A 30 7.90 -0.61 2.01
C VAL A 30 7.04 -1.65 2.70
N THR A 31 5.79 -1.33 3.02
CA THR A 31 4.85 -2.28 3.60
C THR A 31 3.40 -1.87 3.35
N VAL A 32 2.53 -2.87 3.30
CA VAL A 32 1.08 -2.70 3.27
C VAL A 32 0.47 -3.70 4.23
N THR A 33 -0.52 -3.28 5.01
CA THR A 33 -1.16 -4.14 6.01
C THR A 33 -2.68 -4.03 5.94
N SER A 34 -3.35 -5.10 6.33
CA SER A 34 -4.79 -5.14 6.58
C SER A 34 -5.09 -6.22 7.60
N ARG A 35 -6.07 -5.96 8.48
CA ARG A 35 -6.51 -6.95 9.48
C ARG A 35 -7.17 -8.17 8.83
N SER A 36 -7.97 -7.96 7.78
CA SER A 36 -8.75 -9.02 7.12
C SER A 36 -7.94 -9.84 6.11
N ALA A 37 -6.75 -9.37 5.73
CA ALA A 37 -5.91 -10.01 4.70
C ALA A 37 -4.46 -10.20 5.15
N ALA A 38 -4.22 -10.29 6.46
CA ALA A 38 -2.89 -10.58 7.00
C ALA A 38 -2.32 -11.87 6.37
N GLY A 39 -1.06 -11.81 5.93
CA GLY A 39 -0.35 -12.94 5.31
C GLY A 39 -0.70 -13.24 3.85
N LYS A 40 -1.66 -12.52 3.25
CA LYS A 40 -2.01 -12.69 1.83
C LYS A 40 -1.17 -11.76 0.97
N ARG A 41 -0.81 -12.21 -0.24
CA ARG A 41 -0.21 -11.33 -1.25
C ARG A 41 -1.28 -10.36 -1.76
N VAL A 42 -0.90 -9.09 -1.87
CA VAL A 42 -1.66 -8.12 -2.66
C VAL A 42 -1.31 -8.36 -4.12
N GLY A 43 -2.34 -8.47 -4.97
CA GLY A 43 -2.23 -8.83 -6.39
C GLY A 43 -1.45 -7.81 -7.21
#